data_AF-A0A0F9YNF5-F1
#
_entry.id   AF-A0A0F9YNF5-F1
#
_cell.length_a   1.000
_cell.length_b   1.000
_cell.length_c   1.000
_cell.angle_alpha   90.00
_cell.angle_beta   90.00
_cell.angle_gamma   90.00
#
_symmetry.space_group_name_H-M   'P 1'
#
loop_
_entity.id
_entity.type
_entity.pdbx_description
1 polymer ?
#
loop_
_entity_poly.entity_id
_entity_poly.type
_entity_poly.pdbx_seq_one_letter_code
_entity_poly.pdbx_strand_id
1 'polypeptide(L)'
;MSTINISLPSEQVSLIDDFVKKFGFANRSEFVRSVIRVLVKSPEIVETASIYPFVSPKTKSTKEIITAFKKNKKYSRFFLKDLEEGLKNSDHFS
;
A
#
# COMPACT_ATOMS: atom_id res chain seq x y z
N MET A 1 -22.91 -23.94 -4.91
CA MET A 1 -21.45 -23.67 -4.88
C MET A 1 -21.07 -23.16 -6.25
N SER A 2 -20.40 -22.02 -6.35
CA SER A 2 -20.00 -21.41 -7.62
C SER A 2 -18.48 -21.42 -7.73
N THR A 3 -17.95 -21.78 -8.89
CA THR A 3 -16.51 -21.83 -9.14
C THR A 3 -16.04 -20.51 -9.72
N ILE A 4 -14.95 -19.97 -9.18
CA ILE A 4 -14.30 -18.75 -9.67
C ILE A 4 -12.88 -19.14 -10.09
N ASN A 5 -12.53 -18.81 -11.34
CA ASN A 5 -11.19 -19.01 -11.88
C ASN A 5 -10.44 -17.68 -11.88
N ILE A 6 -9.23 -17.66 -11.33
CA ILE A 6 -8.39 -16.46 -11.25
C ILE A 6 -6.99 -16.84 -11.73
N SER A 7 -6.45 -16.07 -12.68
CA SER A 7 -5.08 -16.21 -13.14
C SER A 7 -4.17 -15.32 -12.29
N LEU A 8 -3.10 -15.92 -11.74
CA LEU A 8 -2.13 -15.22 -10.91
C LEU A 8 -0.71 -15.46 -11.45
N PRO A 9 0.21 -14.48 -11.35
CA PRO A 9 1.63 -14.69 -11.58
C PRO A 9 2.18 -15.84 -10.73
N SER A 10 3.13 -16.59 -11.27
CA SER A 10 3.74 -17.75 -10.58
C SER A 10 4.31 -17.40 -9.21
N GLU A 11 4.92 -16.22 -9.08
CA GLU A 11 5.48 -15.71 -7.82
C GLU A 11 4.39 -15.52 -6.74
N GLN A 12 3.21 -15.05 -7.13
CA GLN A 12 2.09 -14.90 -6.20
C GLN A 12 1.52 -16.26 -5.78
N VAL A 13 1.51 -17.23 -6.70
CA VAL A 13 1.10 -18.61 -6.39
C VAL A 13 2.07 -19.23 -5.37
N SER A 14 3.38 -19.03 -5.52
CA SER A 14 4.35 -19.53 -4.54
C SER A 14 4.20 -18.87 -3.17
N LEU A 15 3.91 -17.56 -3.12
CA LEU A 15 3.64 -16.88 -1.86
C LEU A 15 2.38 -17.42 -1.17
N ILE A 16 1.33 -17.71 -1.94
CA ILE A 16 0.11 -18.34 -1.42
C ILE A 16 0.43 -19.73 -0.85
N ASP A 17 1.25 -20.52 -1.53
CA ASP A 17 1.67 -21.84 -1.03
C ASP A 17 2.41 -21.76 0.30
N ASP A 18 3.30 -20.78 0.43
CA ASP A 18 4.04 -20.57 1.66
C ASP A 18 3.10 -20.14 2.80
N PHE A 19 2.10 -19.31 2.53
CA PHE A 19 1.09 -18.94 3.52
C PHE A 19 0.18 -20.12 3.90
N VAL A 20 -0.24 -20.95 2.96
CA VAL A 20 -1.02 -22.15 3.24
C VAL A 20 -0.27 -23.04 4.23
N LYS A 21 1.03 -23.28 3.99
CA LYS A 21 1.89 -24.06 4.90
C LYS A 21 2.09 -23.36 6.25
N LYS A 22 2.45 -22.08 6.23
CA LYS A 22 2.77 -21.29 7.43
C LYS A 22 1.60 -21.19 8.39
N PHE A 23 0.38 -21.03 7.87
CA PHE A 23 -0.83 -20.89 8.68
C PHE A 23 -1.62 -22.20 8.83
N GLY A 24 -1.13 -23.32 8.30
CA GLY A 24 -1.72 -24.64 8.50
C GLY A 24 -3.05 -24.86 7.78
N PHE A 25 -3.29 -24.22 6.64
CA PHE A 25 -4.51 -24.43 5.86
C PHE A 25 -4.46 -25.75 5.09
N ALA A 26 -5.60 -26.44 5.02
CA ALA A 26 -5.71 -27.74 4.34
C ALA A 26 -5.43 -27.66 2.82
N ASN A 27 -5.76 -26.54 2.18
CA ASN A 27 -5.51 -26.30 0.76
C ASN A 27 -5.59 -24.80 0.43
N ARG A 28 -5.15 -24.44 -0.79
CA ARG A 28 -5.21 -23.07 -1.32
C ARG A 28 -6.62 -22.49 -1.31
N SER A 29 -7.63 -23.30 -1.64
CA SER A 29 -9.02 -22.83 -1.71
C SER A 29 -9.55 -22.40 -0.36
N GLU A 30 -9.27 -23.13 0.73
CA GLU A 30 -9.69 -22.73 2.07
C GLU A 30 -8.90 -21.55 2.62
N PHE A 31 -7.61 -21.45 2.27
CA PHE A 31 -6.87 -20.23 2.54
C PHE A 31 -7.53 -19.02 1.89
N VAL A 32 -7.78 -19.06 0.57
CA VAL A 32 -8.42 -17.97 -0.17
C VAL A 32 -9.83 -17.68 0.37
N ARG A 33 -10.65 -18.69 0.67
CA ARG A 33 -11.98 -18.48 1.28
C ARG A 33 -11.88 -17.83 2.66
N SER A 34 -10.89 -18.19 3.46
CA SER A 34 -10.66 -17.56 4.77
C SER A 34 -10.30 -16.10 4.63
N VAL A 35 -9.44 -15.76 3.66
CA VAL A 35 -9.11 -14.37 3.33
C VAL A 35 -10.36 -13.61 2.91
N ILE A 36 -11.18 -14.16 1.99
CA ILE A 36 -12.43 -13.52 1.56
C ILE A 36 -13.35 -13.28 2.77
N ARG A 37 -13.50 -14.24 3.69
CA ARG A 37 -14.30 -14.05 4.91
C ARG A 37 -13.80 -12.88 5.77
N VAL A 38 -12.48 -12.72 5.90
CA VAL A 38 -11.90 -11.58 6.63
C VAL A 38 -12.19 -10.27 5.92
N LEU A 39 -11.99 -10.22 4.60
CA LEU A 39 -12.27 -9.02 3.80
C LEU A 39 -13.74 -8.59 3.88
N VAL A 40 -14.67 -9.55 3.91
CA VAL A 40 -16.11 -9.27 4.10
C VAL A 40 -16.41 -8.75 5.50
N LYS A 41 -15.71 -9.23 6.54
CA LYS A 41 -15.89 -8.76 7.92
C LYS A 41 -15.26 -7.38 8.17
N SER A 42 -14.18 -7.05 7.46
CA SER A 42 -13.40 -5.83 7.64
C SER A 42 -13.20 -5.12 6.30
N PRO A 43 -14.24 -4.39 5.83
CA PRO A 43 -14.23 -3.74 4.52
C PRO A 43 -13.13 -2.66 4.38
N GLU A 44 -12.62 -2.12 5.49
CA GLU A 44 -11.54 -1.12 5.46
C GLU A 44 -10.25 -1.68 4.82
N ILE A 45 -10.05 -3.01 4.89
CA ILE A 45 -8.91 -3.67 4.26
C ILE A 45 -9.04 -3.62 2.72
N VAL A 46 -10.28 -3.75 2.21
CA VAL A 46 -10.55 -3.67 0.76
C VAL A 46 -10.37 -2.23 0.26
N GLU A 47 -10.82 -1.24 1.03
CA GLU A 47 -10.56 0.16 0.75
C GLU A 47 -9.05 0.45 0.69
N THR A 48 -8.29 -0.08 1.65
CA THR A 48 -6.83 0.03 1.67
C THR A 48 -6.19 -0.64 0.45
N ALA A 49 -6.69 -1.81 0.03
CA ALA A 49 -6.19 -2.49 -1.16
C ALA A 49 -6.45 -1.70 -2.44
N SER A 50 -7.54 -0.91 -2.51
CA SER A 50 -7.86 -0.07 -3.67
C SER A 50 -6.88 1.10 -3.87
N ILE A 51 -6.25 1.55 -2.79
CA ILE A 51 -5.30 2.68 -2.79
C ILE A 51 -3.84 2.24 -2.71
N TYR A 52 -3.54 0.94 -2.49
CA TYR A 52 -2.17 0.45 -2.40
C TYR A 52 -1.48 0.36 -3.77
N PRO A 53 -0.20 0.76 -3.93
CA PRO A 53 0.70 1.30 -2.91
C PRO A 53 0.63 2.82 -2.74
N PHE A 54 -0.27 3.49 -3.45
CA PHE A 54 -0.43 4.94 -3.49
C PHE A 54 -1.19 5.49 -2.28
N VAL A 55 -0.61 5.31 -1.10
CA VAL A 55 -1.14 5.95 0.12
C VAL A 55 -0.89 7.45 0.00
N SER A 56 -1.96 8.26 -0.02
CA SER A 56 -1.80 9.71 0.05
C SER A 56 -1.06 10.07 1.35
N PRO A 57 -0.08 10.99 1.28
CA PRO A 57 0.70 11.37 2.46
C PRO A 57 -0.24 11.93 3.54
N LYS A 58 -0.08 11.41 4.77
CA LYS A 58 -0.88 11.85 5.94
C LYS A 58 -0.71 13.34 6.23
N THR A 59 0.47 13.87 5.94
CA THR A 59 0.81 15.28 6.15
C THR A 59 0.69 16.02 4.82
N LYS A 60 -0.20 17.02 4.79
CA LYS A 60 -0.30 17.98 3.68
C LYS A 60 0.51 19.25 3.91
N SER A 61 0.93 19.52 5.14
CA SER A 61 1.68 20.72 5.51
C SER A 61 3.03 20.78 4.78
N THR A 62 3.13 21.68 3.79
CA THR A 62 4.37 21.95 3.05
C THR A 62 5.55 22.23 3.98
N LYS A 63 5.31 22.99 5.05
CA LYS A 63 6.33 23.34 6.05
C LYS A 63 6.85 22.12 6.80
N GLU A 64 5.98 21.21 7.20
CA GLU A 64 6.39 19.96 7.90
C GLU A 64 7.21 19.06 6.97
N ILE A 65 6.76 18.91 5.72
CA ILE A 65 7.46 18.13 4.70
C ILE A 65 8.87 18.69 4.49
N ILE A 66 9.01 19.99 4.21
CA ILE A 66 10.32 20.63 4.00
C ILE A 66 11.21 20.52 5.24
N THR A 67 10.65 20.66 6.43
CA THR A 67 11.41 20.54 7.69
C THR A 67 11.93 19.11 7.88
N ALA A 68 11.13 18.09 7.57
CA ALA A 68 11.55 16.69 7.64
C ALA A 68 12.67 16.37 6.64
N PHE A 69 12.58 16.88 5.40
CA PHE A 69 13.63 16.71 4.40
C PHE A 69 14.93 17.43 4.80
N LYS A 70 14.84 18.65 5.35
CA LYS A 70 16.00 19.39 5.90
C LYS A 70 16.68 18.63 7.03
N LYS A 71 15.91 18.01 7.94
CA LYS A 71 16.43 17.24 9.08
C LYS A 71 17.31 16.07 8.65
N ASN A 72 16.99 15.42 7.53
CA ASN A 72 17.73 14.27 7.05
C ASN A 72 19.12 14.61 6.49
N LYS A 73 19.43 15.88 6.20
CA LYS A 73 20.73 16.35 5.66
C LYS A 73 21.24 15.64 4.39
N LYS A 74 20.39 14.83 3.74
CA LYS A 74 20.70 14.05 2.53
C LYS A 74 20.49 14.83 1.23
N TYR A 75 19.87 16.00 1.30
CA TYR A 75 19.39 16.75 0.14
C TYR A 75 20.09 18.09 0.00
N SER A 76 20.35 18.50 -1.24
CA SER A 76 20.98 19.78 -1.55
C SER A 76 20.03 20.95 -1.28
N ARG A 77 20.59 22.15 -1.09
CA ARG A 77 19.78 23.38 -0.93
C ARG A 77 18.91 23.65 -2.15
N PHE A 78 19.41 23.35 -3.36
CA PHE A 78 18.68 23.50 -4.61
C PHE A 78 17.47 22.57 -4.66
N PHE A 79 17.66 21.27 -4.37
CA PHE A 79 16.57 20.32 -4.30
C PHE A 79 15.48 20.75 -3.30
N LEU A 80 15.88 21.23 -2.12
CA LEU A 80 14.91 21.67 -1.11
C LEU A 80 14.11 22.90 -1.55
N LYS A 81 14.71 23.79 -2.37
CA LYS A 81 14.03 24.96 -2.93
C LYS A 81 13.03 24.55 -3.99
N ASP A 82 13.44 23.67 -4.91
CA ASP A 82 12.57 23.15 -5.97
C ASP A 82 11.39 22.36 -5.38
N LEU A 83 11.66 21.56 -4.34
CA LEU A 83 10.62 20.85 -3.59
C LEU A 83 9.63 21.81 -2.92
N GLU A 84 10.12 22.90 -2.32
CA GLU A 84 9.24 23.89 -1.68
C GLU A 84 8.34 24.59 -2.69
N GLU A 85 8.86 24.92 -3.87
CA GLU A 85 8.09 25.52 -4.95
C GLU A 85 7.06 24.55 -5.54
N GLY A 86 7.46 23.31 -5.82
CA GLY A 86 6.56 22.27 -6.32
C GLY A 86 5.42 21.96 -5.34
N LEU A 87 5.69 21.93 -4.03
CA LEU A 87 4.67 21.72 -3.02
C LEU A 87 3.70 22.91 -2.90
N LYS A 88 4.17 24.15 -3.05
CA LYS A 88 3.31 25.35 -3.05
C LYS A 88 2.39 25.42 -4.26
N ASN A 89 2.85 24.92 -5.41
CA ASN A 89 2.11 24.95 -6.67
C ASN A 89 1.17 23.74 -6.84
N SER A 90 1.15 22.81 -5.88
CA SER A 90 0.33 21.61 -5.97
C SER A 90 -0.99 21.79 -5.25
N ASP A 91 -2.12 21.69 -5.97
CA ASP A 91 -3.48 21.72 -5.41
C ASP A 91 -3.75 20.69 -4.28
N HIS A 92 -2.89 19.67 -4.17
CA HIS A 92 -3.00 18.64 -3.15
C HIS A 92 -2.33 19.02 -1.82
N PHE A 93 -1.28 19.84 -1.87
CA PHE A 93 -0.42 20.22 -0.74
C PHE A 93 -0.47 21.71 -0.40
N SER A 94 -1.05 22.55 -1.27
CA SER A 94 -1.21 23.99 -1.07
C SER A 94 -2.37 24.36 -0.14
#